data_AF-U4LUQ5-F1
#
_entry.id   AF-U4LUQ5-F1
#
_cell.length_a   1.000
_cell.length_b   1.000
_cell.length_c   1.000
_cell.angle_alpha   90.00
_cell.angle_beta   90.00
_cell.angle_gamma   90.00
#
_symmetry.space_group_name_H-M   'P 1'
#
loop_
_entity.id
_entity.type
_entity.pdbx_description
1 polymer ?
#
loop_
_entity_poly.entity_id
_entity_poly.type
_entity_poly.pdbx_seq_one_letter_code
_entity_poly.pdbx_strand_id
1 'polypeptide(L)'
;MTPLLGVGNIDIGRHIGLRAFDRSQRPIPDPCAVQPPPTDQISGHIVKYPQQWSCYNASEAGVIMLGKSLAAEWAARKIRVNTISPGYMDTALNRVPALDARKVMWNERTPMGRLGNVDELNKLAIFLVSDEST
;
A
#
# COMPACT_ATOMS: atom_id res chain seq x y z
N MET A 1 20.84 -30.67 31.87
CA MET A 1 20.14 -31.22 30.69
C MET A 1 19.13 -30.19 30.23
N THR A 2 19.47 -29.43 29.19
CA THR A 2 18.68 -28.34 28.63
C THR A 2 17.67 -28.92 27.63
N PRO A 3 16.38 -28.54 27.65
CA PRO A 3 15.50 -28.80 26.52
C PRO A 3 15.55 -27.62 25.54
N LEU A 4 15.81 -27.98 24.29
CA LEU A 4 15.79 -27.16 23.10
C LEU A 4 14.36 -26.64 22.83
N LEU A 5 14.13 -25.33 22.98
CA LEU A 5 12.95 -24.67 22.42
C LEU A 5 13.24 -24.38 20.95
N GLY A 6 12.55 -25.13 20.09
CA GLY A 6 12.67 -25.04 18.64
C GLY A 6 12.41 -23.62 18.15
N VAL A 7 13.46 -23.03 17.57
CA VAL A 7 13.38 -21.80 16.78
C VAL A 7 12.67 -22.17 15.48
N GLY A 8 11.37 -21.91 15.39
CA GLY A 8 10.64 -21.95 14.14
C GLY A 8 11.05 -20.75 13.29
N ASN A 9 11.84 -20.99 12.25
CA ASN A 9 12.28 -19.96 11.31
C ASN A 9 11.09 -19.45 10.48
N ILE A 10 10.81 -18.15 10.59
CA ILE A 10 10.32 -17.35 9.46
C ILE A 10 11.41 -16.32 9.22
N ASP A 11 12.31 -16.61 8.27
CA ASP A 11 13.37 -15.69 7.87
C ASP A 11 12.93 -14.95 6.60
N ILE A 12 12.46 -13.72 6.79
CA ILE A 12 12.35 -12.69 5.74
C ILE A 12 13.19 -11.46 6.17
N GLY A 13 14.11 -11.61 7.14
CA GLY A 13 14.58 -10.45 7.89
C GLY A 13 15.93 -10.63 8.56
N ARG A 14 17.02 -10.74 7.78
CA ARG A 14 18.36 -10.52 8.32
C ARG A 14 18.73 -9.03 8.48
N HIS A 15 17.94 -8.09 7.94
CA HIS A 15 18.22 -6.64 8.05
C HIS A 15 17.06 -5.73 8.47
N ILE A 16 15.83 -6.22 8.60
CA ILE A 16 14.68 -5.39 9.02
C ILE A 16 14.03 -6.07 10.23
N GLY A 17 14.47 -5.68 11.43
CA GLY A 17 14.06 -6.30 12.69
C GLY A 17 12.67 -5.85 13.18
N LEU A 18 11.59 -6.26 12.50
CA LEU A 18 10.24 -6.20 13.10
C LEU A 18 9.96 -7.52 13.82
N ARG A 19 9.91 -7.51 15.16
CA ARG A 19 9.45 -8.65 15.97
C ARG A 19 8.04 -8.38 16.49
N ALA A 20 7.06 -9.09 15.95
CA ALA A 20 5.72 -9.16 16.53
C ALA A 20 5.70 -10.22 17.64
N PHE A 21 5.21 -9.87 18.83
CA PHE A 21 5.12 -10.79 19.98
C PHE A 21 3.65 -11.10 20.26
N ASP A 22 3.18 -12.27 19.84
CA ASP A 22 1.84 -12.77 20.22
C ASP A 22 1.92 -13.46 21.59
N ARG A 23 1.28 -12.87 22.60
CA ARG A 23 1.18 -13.46 23.95
C ARG A 23 0.25 -14.68 24.00
N SER A 24 -0.58 -14.90 22.98
CA SER A 24 -1.59 -15.95 22.95
C SER A 24 -1.15 -17.25 22.26
N GLN A 25 0.03 -17.27 21.61
CA GLN A 25 0.57 -18.39 20.82
C GLN A 25 -0.43 -19.02 19.83
N ARG A 26 -1.41 -18.25 19.35
CA ARG A 26 -2.36 -18.76 18.38
C ARG A 26 -1.81 -18.52 16.97
N PRO A 27 -2.01 -19.44 16.02
CA PRO A 27 -1.67 -19.18 14.63
C PRO A 27 -2.38 -17.90 14.16
N ILE A 28 -1.61 -16.89 13.75
CA ILE A 28 -2.17 -15.69 13.14
C ILE A 28 -2.49 -16.06 11.68
N PRO A 29 -3.76 -16.00 11.24
CA PRO A 29 -4.09 -16.25 9.84
C PRO A 29 -3.35 -15.27 8.94
N ASP A 30 -2.88 -15.72 7.77
CA ASP A 30 -2.15 -14.86 6.82
C ASP A 30 -3.06 -13.67 6.42
N PRO A 31 -2.75 -12.44 6.85
CA PRO A 31 -3.58 -11.28 6.56
C PRO A 31 -3.62 -10.96 5.06
N CYS A 32 -2.60 -11.39 4.30
CA CYS A 32 -2.47 -11.14 2.86
C CYS A 32 -3.28 -12.14 2.01
N ALA A 33 -3.76 -13.25 2.57
CA ALA A 33 -4.43 -14.33 1.81
C ALA A 33 -5.97 -14.17 1.69
N VAL A 34 -6.60 -13.24 2.41
CA VAL A 34 -8.05 -13.31 2.69
C VAL A 34 -8.90 -12.25 1.96
N GLN A 35 -8.34 -11.28 1.26
CA GLN A 35 -9.14 -10.18 0.68
C GLN A 35 -8.65 -9.72 -0.71
N PRO A 36 -9.56 -9.45 -1.66
CA PRO A 36 -9.19 -8.90 -2.96
C PRO A 36 -8.51 -7.53 -2.79
N PRO A 37 -7.43 -7.24 -3.54
CA PRO A 37 -6.71 -5.98 -3.40
C PRO A 37 -7.56 -4.82 -3.93
N PRO A 38 -7.72 -3.73 -3.18
CA PRO A 38 -8.31 -2.51 -3.69
C PRO A 38 -7.29 -1.73 -4.51
N THR A 39 -7.80 -0.91 -5.41
CA THR A 39 -6.99 -0.10 -6.32
C THR A 39 -6.58 1.23 -5.67
N ASP A 40 -5.69 1.19 -4.68
CA ASP A 40 -5.22 2.41 -4.03
C ASP A 40 -3.84 2.24 -3.36
N GLN A 41 -2.92 3.16 -3.65
CA GLN A 41 -1.52 3.11 -3.21
C GLN A 41 -1.21 3.98 -1.97
N ILE A 42 -2.22 4.64 -1.37
CA ILE A 42 -2.05 5.34 -0.07
C ILE A 42 -1.49 4.42 1.03
N SER A 43 -1.66 3.10 0.86
CA SER A 43 -1.05 2.03 1.67
C SER A 43 0.46 2.15 1.87
N GLY A 44 1.18 2.80 0.95
CA GLY A 44 2.61 3.02 1.08
C GLY A 44 2.98 4.17 2.05
N HIS A 45 2.01 5.03 2.41
CA HIS A 45 2.21 6.15 3.34
C HIS A 45 1.48 5.94 4.67
N ILE A 46 0.33 5.28 4.65
CA ILE A 46 -0.52 5.06 5.82
C ILE A 46 -1.02 3.62 5.91
N VAL A 47 -1.27 3.15 7.12
CA VAL A 47 -1.88 1.83 7.34
C VAL A 47 -3.36 1.89 7.03
N LYS A 48 -3.83 1.05 6.10
CA LYS A 48 -5.26 0.91 5.82
C LYS A 48 -6.00 0.32 7.02
N TYR A 49 -7.20 0.83 7.24
CA TYR A 49 -8.11 0.34 8.26
C TYR A 49 -9.51 0.27 7.64
N PRO A 50 -10.28 -0.79 7.92
CA PRO A 50 -10.00 -1.89 8.87
C PRO A 50 -9.17 -3.06 8.30
N GLN A 51 -8.65 -2.96 7.07
CA GLN A 51 -8.00 -4.08 6.37
C GLN A 51 -6.57 -4.34 6.85
N GLN A 52 -6.21 -5.60 7.04
CA GLN A 52 -4.86 -6.02 7.39
C GLN A 52 -4.11 -6.43 6.12
N TRP A 53 -3.26 -5.57 5.58
CA TRP A 53 -2.46 -5.88 4.38
C TRP A 53 -1.00 -5.43 4.53
N SER A 54 -0.27 -6.07 5.43
CA SER A 54 1.14 -5.76 5.66
C SER A 54 2.00 -5.94 4.40
N CYS A 55 1.81 -7.03 3.64
CA CYS A 55 2.58 -7.31 2.43
C CYS A 55 2.33 -6.25 1.35
N TYR A 56 1.06 -5.89 1.14
CA TYR A 56 0.67 -4.86 0.17
C TYR A 56 1.18 -3.47 0.57
N ASN A 57 1.04 -3.10 1.85
CA ASN A 57 1.57 -1.82 2.35
C ASN A 57 3.10 -1.74 2.18
N ALA A 58 3.80 -2.84 2.45
CA ALA A 58 5.24 -2.92 2.26
C ALA A 58 5.63 -2.77 0.78
N SER A 59 4.92 -3.44 -0.14
CA SER A 59 5.21 -3.30 -1.58
C SER A 59 4.95 -1.88 -2.10
N GLU A 60 3.87 -1.24 -1.68
CA GLU A 60 3.54 0.14 -2.06
C GLU A 60 4.56 1.15 -1.51
N ALA A 61 5.00 0.97 -0.26
CA ALA A 61 6.10 1.76 0.31
C ALA A 61 7.43 1.56 -0.44
N GLY A 62 7.69 0.32 -0.89
CA GLY A 62 8.84 -0.02 -1.71
C GLY A 62 8.85 0.73 -3.05
N VAL A 63 7.69 0.81 -3.73
CA VAL A 63 7.55 1.56 -4.99
C VAL A 63 7.85 3.05 -4.78
N ILE A 64 7.36 3.64 -3.69
CA ILE A 64 7.63 5.06 -3.36
C ILE A 64 9.13 5.28 -3.17
N MET A 65 9.82 4.42 -2.42
CA MET A 65 11.26 4.56 -2.20
C MET A 65 12.04 4.34 -3.49
N LEU A 66 11.65 3.34 -4.29
CA LEU A 66 12.27 3.08 -5.59
C LEU A 66 12.14 4.31 -6.52
N GLY A 67 10.96 4.92 -6.59
CA GLY A 67 10.76 6.14 -7.37
C GLY A 67 11.69 7.29 -6.95
N LYS A 68 11.90 7.47 -5.63
CA LYS A 68 12.84 8.47 -5.10
C LYS A 68 14.30 8.18 -5.48
N SER A 69 14.73 6.92 -5.36
CA SER A 69 16.08 6.50 -5.77
C SER A 69 16.31 6.74 -7.27
N LEU A 70 15.37 6.32 -8.12
CA LEU A 70 15.47 6.52 -9.57
C LEU A 70 15.46 8.00 -9.95
N ALA A 71 14.66 8.83 -9.27
CA ALA A 71 14.66 10.28 -9.49
C ALA A 71 16.05 10.88 -9.25
N ALA A 72 16.73 10.48 -8.16
CA ALA A 72 18.08 10.96 -7.84
C ALA A 72 19.12 10.44 -8.85
N GLU A 73 19.06 9.17 -9.21
CA GLU A 73 20.01 8.54 -10.14
C GLU A 73 19.90 9.08 -11.57
N TRP A 74 18.68 9.39 -12.02
CA TRP A 74 18.43 9.79 -13.41
C TRP A 74 18.34 11.31 -13.61
N ALA A 75 18.43 12.10 -12.54
CA ALA A 75 18.43 13.57 -12.62
C ALA A 75 19.51 14.11 -13.57
N ALA A 76 20.73 13.55 -13.55
CA ALA A 76 21.82 13.96 -14.44
C ALA A 76 21.51 13.70 -15.93
N ARG A 77 20.59 12.79 -16.22
CA ARG A 77 20.11 12.48 -17.58
C ARG A 77 18.91 13.34 -17.99
N LYS A 78 18.50 14.30 -17.16
CA LYS A 78 17.30 15.12 -17.33
C LYS A 78 16.01 14.29 -17.44
N ILE A 79 15.96 13.14 -16.75
CA ILE A 79 14.77 12.28 -16.69
C ILE A 79 14.05 12.55 -15.36
N ARG A 80 12.74 12.77 -15.42
CA ARG A 80 11.87 12.95 -14.26
C ARG A 80 11.23 11.62 -13.88
N VAL A 81 11.16 11.33 -12.58
CA VAL A 81 10.49 10.15 -12.04
C VAL A 81 9.50 10.60 -10.99
N ASN A 82 8.24 10.22 -11.17
CA ASN A 82 7.14 10.54 -10.27
C ASN A 82 6.42 9.25 -9.87
N THR A 83 5.87 9.23 -8.65
CA THR A 83 4.95 8.20 -8.19
C THR A 83 3.63 8.87 -7.81
N ILE A 84 2.52 8.20 -8.09
CA ILE A 84 1.19 8.70 -7.74
C ILE A 84 0.59 7.75 -6.72
N SER A 85 0.15 8.28 -5.59
CA SER A 85 -0.47 7.48 -4.53
C SER A 85 -1.99 7.74 -4.46
N PRO A 86 -2.81 7.12 -5.32
CA PRO A 86 -4.26 7.30 -5.27
C PRO A 86 -4.83 6.76 -3.96
N GLY A 87 -5.83 7.47 -3.43
CA GLY A 87 -6.71 6.98 -2.37
C GLY A 87 -7.79 6.06 -2.92
N TYR A 88 -8.90 5.87 -2.20
CA TYR A 88 -9.97 4.99 -2.64
C TYR A 88 -10.64 5.53 -3.93
N MET A 89 -10.49 4.79 -5.03
CA MET A 89 -11.02 5.17 -6.35
C MET A 89 -12.27 4.36 -6.72
N ASP A 90 -13.20 4.95 -7.46
CA ASP A 90 -14.34 4.24 -8.06
C ASP A 90 -13.89 3.44 -9.28
N THR A 91 -13.42 2.22 -9.03
CA THR A 91 -12.99 1.26 -10.06
C THR A 91 -13.87 0.02 -10.04
N ALA A 92 -13.79 -0.79 -11.09
CA ALA A 92 -14.50 -2.07 -11.17
C ALA A 92 -14.22 -3.00 -9.95
N LEU A 93 -13.00 -2.97 -9.42
CA LEU A 93 -12.60 -3.74 -8.24
C LEU A 93 -13.32 -3.28 -6.96
N ASN A 94 -13.61 -1.98 -6.87
CA ASN A 94 -14.33 -1.43 -5.73
C ASN A 94 -15.86 -1.51 -5.88
N ARG A 95 -16.41 -1.77 -7.08
CA ARG A 95 -17.86 -1.84 -7.32
C ARG A 95 -18.55 -3.13 -6.88
N VAL A 96 -17.84 -4.04 -6.22
CA VAL A 96 -18.43 -5.29 -5.71
C VAL A 96 -19.30 -5.05 -4.45
N PRO A 97 -20.47 -5.70 -4.31
CA PRO A 97 -21.37 -5.48 -3.16
C PRO A 97 -20.73 -5.78 -1.80
N ALA A 98 -19.78 -6.72 -1.75
CA ALA A 98 -19.05 -7.08 -0.54
C ALA A 98 -18.25 -5.92 0.09
N LEU A 99 -18.03 -4.83 -0.66
CA LEU A 99 -17.31 -3.66 -0.20
C LEU A 99 -18.22 -2.50 0.23
N ASP A 100 -19.55 -2.60 0.08
CA ASP A 100 -20.44 -1.45 0.31
C ASP A 100 -20.37 -0.91 1.75
N ALA A 101 -20.32 -1.78 2.75
CA ALA A 101 -20.12 -1.37 4.14
C ALA A 101 -18.76 -0.67 4.37
N ARG A 102 -17.73 -1.05 3.61
CA ARG A 102 -16.39 -0.45 3.72
C ARG A 102 -16.33 0.91 3.05
N LYS A 103 -17.04 1.09 1.93
CA LYS A 103 -17.13 2.37 1.22
C LYS A 103 -17.69 3.48 2.10
N VAL A 104 -18.64 3.17 2.98
CA VAL A 104 -19.15 4.14 3.98
C VAL A 104 -18.00 4.65 4.85
N MET A 105 -17.24 3.74 5.48
CA MET A 105 -16.08 4.11 6.32
C MET A 105 -14.98 4.83 5.53
N TRP A 106 -14.74 4.44 4.28
CA TRP A 106 -13.75 5.08 3.42
C TRP A 106 -14.17 6.52 3.06
N ASN A 107 -15.44 6.73 2.76
CA ASN A 107 -16.00 8.04 2.46
C ASN A 107 -15.95 8.95 3.70
N GLU A 108 -16.29 8.45 4.89
CA GLU A 108 -16.21 9.21 6.14
C GLU A 108 -14.78 9.69 6.47
N ARG A 109 -13.77 8.91 6.06
CA ARG A 109 -12.36 9.23 6.28
C ARG A 109 -11.72 10.01 5.14
N THR A 110 -12.45 10.21 4.05
CA THR A 110 -12.01 11.00 2.91
C THR A 110 -12.61 12.40 3.07
N PRO A 111 -11.82 13.49 3.10
CA PRO A 111 -12.36 14.83 3.32
C PRO A 111 -13.45 15.25 2.32
N MET A 112 -13.42 14.73 1.08
CA MET A 112 -14.45 14.97 0.08
C MET A 112 -15.73 14.13 0.24
N GLY A 113 -15.78 13.21 1.20
CA GLY A 113 -16.96 12.36 1.46
C GLY A 113 -17.29 11.35 0.35
N ARG A 114 -16.37 11.11 -0.59
CA ARG A 114 -16.59 10.24 -1.76
C ARG A 114 -15.31 9.53 -2.20
N LEU A 115 -15.50 8.48 -2.99
CA LEU A 115 -14.42 7.87 -3.78
C LEU A 115 -13.92 8.85 -4.86
N GLY A 116 -12.64 8.77 -5.18
CA GLY A 116 -12.04 9.47 -6.31
C GLY A 116 -12.49 8.87 -7.65
N ASN A 117 -12.62 9.69 -8.68
CA ASN A 117 -12.91 9.22 -10.04
C ASN A 117 -11.59 8.93 -10.78
N VAL A 118 -11.54 7.84 -11.56
CA VAL A 118 -10.38 7.46 -12.37
C VAL A 118 -9.91 8.60 -13.29
N ASP A 119 -10.80 9.44 -13.79
CA ASP A 119 -10.45 10.59 -14.63
C ASP A 119 -9.65 11.66 -13.88
N GLU A 120 -9.83 11.79 -12.57
CA GLU A 120 -9.01 12.69 -11.73
C GLU A 120 -7.55 12.20 -11.70
N LEU A 121 -7.36 10.88 -11.65
CA LEU A 121 -6.05 10.24 -11.69
C LEU A 121 -5.42 10.35 -13.10
N ASN A 122 -6.21 10.15 -14.16
CA ASN A 122 -5.75 10.27 -15.54
C ASN A 122 -5.23 11.68 -15.83
N LYS A 123 -5.97 12.72 -15.40
CA LYS A 123 -5.56 14.12 -15.56
C LYS A 123 -4.23 14.41 -14.86
N LEU A 124 -4.05 13.89 -13.64
CA LEU A 124 -2.79 14.03 -12.90
C LEU A 124 -1.64 13.31 -13.62
N ALA A 125 -1.86 12.10 -14.12
CA ALA A 125 -0.84 11.36 -14.86
C ALA A 125 -0.41 12.10 -16.14
N ILE A 126 -1.38 12.65 -16.89
CA ILE A 126 -1.10 13.48 -18.07
C ILE A 126 -0.27 14.70 -17.68
N PHE A 127 -0.66 15.41 -16.61
CA PHE A 127 0.11 16.55 -16.12
C PHE A 127 1.56 16.17 -15.78
N LEU A 128 1.78 15.08 -15.05
CA LEU A 128 3.13 14.65 -14.67
C LEU A 128 4.01 14.25 -15.85
N VAL A 129 3.42 13.77 -16.95
CA VAL A 129 4.16 13.44 -18.18
C VAL A 129 4.39 14.69 -19.04
N SER A 130 3.51 15.67 -18.96
CA SER A 130 3.58 16.92 -19.72
C SER A 130 4.80 17.78 -19.37
N ASP A 131 5.21 18.64 -20.30
CA ASP A 131 6.35 19.56 -20.12
C ASP A 131 6.03 20.63 -19.07
N GLU A 132 4.76 20.91 -18.83
CA GLU A 132 4.23 21.86 -17.85
C GLU A 132 4.47 21.43 -16.39
N SER A 133 4.93 20.21 -16.15
CA SER A 133 5.24 19.69 -14.80
C SER A 133 6.70 19.92 -14.38
N THR A 134 7.26 21.08 -14.77
CA THR A 134 8.63 21.53 -14.43
C THR A 134 8.65 22.67 -13.42
#